data_AF-A0A954G8B8-F1
#
_entry.id   AF-A0A954G8B8-F1
#
_cell.length_a   1.000
_cell.length_b   1.000
_cell.length_c   1.000
_cell.angle_alpha   90.00
_cell.angle_beta   90.00
_cell.angle_gamma   90.00
#
_symmetry.space_group_name_H-M   'P 1'
#
loop_
_entity.id
_entity.type
_entity.pdbx_description
1 polymer ?
#
loop_
_entity_poly.entity_id
_entity_poly.type
_entity_poly.pdbx_seq_one_letter_code
_entity_poly.pdbx_strand_id
1 'polypeptide(L)'
;LTILILMVAVESWKAPFPYRLGMFSEHGIVANSTFKVANPIETDRERTQKESEVPYSFKQQPELIEKLPLLLREDLVAIAQAKSLDELNADSRAELGLTSSRRLEQFMDQFQEEPEQTFAELKSLVSSPDSNDTKKIDDLIADFKKLISPLLIYGIVNENDLTKNQIRADDAIAIINDETGNRRIVTTFDIRLPNQLSENGVIGREWKNFPRLAPLTAVLSHWIHFQAPTTLVYDSERTLKERNQARNLVEEIFDTFQRGTILVEPGQLIDDNQLALLRAEYEAKEKKVPTYERVIRVTIIFLMLVVLAVLNGYHLLRNKKAVARTVSRLSIYLSVIILTIFLARLLSYDPWRAEVLPLVVTVMVFAIVYDQMMAILTALSLSLVLCLSTGASLGHFVVLMSVSAVAVTSLANVSS
;
A
#
# COMPACT_ATOMS: atom_id res chain seq x y z
N LEU A 1 -1.29 5.09 -50.49
CA LEU A 1 -0.27 4.80 -49.45
C LEU A 1 -0.05 6.00 -48.53
N THR A 2 0.31 7.17 -49.06
CA THR A 2 0.62 8.38 -48.29
C THR A 2 -0.53 8.92 -47.44
N ILE A 3 -1.76 8.96 -47.98
CA ILE A 3 -2.95 9.34 -47.21
C ILE A 3 -3.17 8.37 -46.03
N LEU A 4 -2.92 7.07 -46.23
CA LEU A 4 -3.07 6.05 -45.20
C LEU A 4 -2.04 6.24 -44.07
N ILE A 5 -0.78 6.56 -44.42
CA ILE A 5 0.26 6.92 -43.43
C ILE A 5 -0.15 8.17 -42.64
N LEU A 6 -0.72 9.16 -43.33
CA LEU A 6 -1.17 10.42 -42.74
C LEU A 6 -2.36 10.20 -41.77
N MET A 7 -3.28 9.30 -42.12
CA MET A 7 -4.39 8.89 -41.23
C MET A 7 -3.92 8.19 -39.95
N VAL A 8 -2.82 7.43 -40.04
CA VAL A 8 -2.16 6.80 -38.89
C VAL A 8 -1.44 7.85 -38.05
N ALA A 9 -0.71 8.77 -38.68
CA ALA A 9 -0.02 9.85 -37.98
C ALA A 9 -0.98 10.74 -37.18
N VAL A 10 -2.18 10.97 -37.70
CA VAL A 10 -3.24 11.81 -37.10
C VAL A 10 -4.10 11.05 -36.07
N GLU A 11 -3.93 9.73 -35.93
CA GLU A 11 -4.80 8.89 -35.07
C GLU A 11 -6.29 9.09 -35.34
N SER A 12 -6.67 9.09 -36.62
CA SER A 12 -8.04 9.39 -37.09
C SER A 12 -9.16 8.56 -36.45
N TRP A 13 -8.84 7.43 -35.81
CA TRP A 13 -9.77 6.53 -35.10
C TRP A 13 -10.09 6.95 -33.66
N LYS A 14 -9.36 7.91 -33.07
CA LYS A 14 -9.51 8.33 -31.66
C LYS A 14 -9.86 9.83 -31.59
N ALA A 15 -10.65 10.24 -30.60
CA ALA A 15 -10.98 11.67 -30.46
C ALA A 15 -9.75 12.43 -29.95
N PRO A 16 -9.42 13.63 -30.42
CA PRO A 16 -8.34 14.38 -29.80
C PRO A 16 -8.73 14.73 -28.35
N PHE A 17 -7.76 14.64 -27.43
CA PHE A 17 -7.94 15.06 -26.05
C PHE A 17 -7.72 16.58 -25.96
N PRO A 18 -8.74 17.40 -25.63
CA PRO A 18 -8.67 18.85 -25.81
C PRO A 18 -7.95 19.57 -24.65
N TYR A 19 -7.77 18.92 -23.50
CA TYR A 19 -7.23 19.55 -22.29
C TYR A 19 -5.70 19.38 -22.21
N ARG A 20 -5.03 20.41 -21.68
CA ARG A 20 -3.56 20.45 -21.53
C ARG A 20 -3.18 20.99 -20.16
N LEU A 21 -1.97 20.66 -19.72
CA LEU A 21 -1.45 21.17 -18.44
C LEU A 21 -1.32 22.70 -18.48
N GLY A 22 -1.73 23.38 -17.40
CA GLY A 22 -1.67 24.84 -17.29
C GLY A 22 -2.67 25.58 -18.19
N MET A 23 -3.64 24.90 -18.79
CA MET A 23 -4.73 25.56 -19.51
C MET A 23 -5.67 26.25 -18.51
N PHE A 24 -6.06 27.49 -18.81
CA PHE A 24 -7.00 28.24 -17.97
C PHE A 24 -8.45 27.86 -18.29
N SER A 25 -9.23 27.54 -17.27
CA SER A 25 -10.64 27.22 -17.38
C SER A 25 -11.49 28.42 -16.99
N GLU A 26 -12.07 29.12 -17.97
CA GLU A 26 -12.90 30.31 -17.70
C GLU A 26 -14.26 29.95 -17.05
N HIS A 27 -14.88 28.85 -17.49
CA HIS A 27 -16.23 28.46 -17.08
C HIS A 27 -16.28 27.21 -16.18
N GLY A 28 -15.11 26.68 -15.78
CA GLY A 28 -15.02 25.39 -15.10
C GLY A 28 -15.26 24.22 -16.07
N ILE A 29 -14.84 23.01 -15.68
CA ILE A 29 -15.07 21.79 -16.45
C ILE A 29 -15.88 20.83 -15.58
N VAL A 30 -16.99 20.34 -16.12
CA VAL A 30 -17.86 19.36 -15.47
C VAL A 30 -17.77 18.01 -16.18
N ALA A 31 -17.96 16.93 -15.42
CA ALA A 31 -18.03 15.58 -15.94
C ALA A 31 -19.22 15.43 -16.89
N ASN A 32 -18.96 15.05 -18.14
CA ASN A 32 -19.97 14.80 -19.16
C ASN A 32 -20.59 13.40 -19.04
N SER A 33 -19.89 12.46 -18.39
CA SER A 33 -20.35 11.09 -18.20
C SER A 33 -19.96 10.54 -16.85
N THR A 34 -20.67 9.50 -16.37
CA THR A 34 -20.28 8.79 -15.15
C THR A 34 -19.07 7.90 -15.41
N PHE A 35 -18.04 8.05 -14.59
CA PHE A 35 -16.80 7.28 -14.66
C PHE A 35 -16.24 6.99 -13.25
N LYS A 36 -15.30 6.06 -13.19
CA LYS A 36 -14.64 5.62 -11.97
C LYS A 36 -13.15 5.86 -12.09
N VAL A 37 -12.52 6.32 -11.02
CA VAL A 37 -11.07 6.53 -10.93
C VAL A 37 -10.56 5.76 -9.74
N ALA A 38 -9.44 5.04 -9.90
CA ALA A 38 -8.81 4.35 -8.77
C ALA A 38 -8.38 5.39 -7.73
N ASN A 39 -8.75 5.17 -6.47
CA ASN A 39 -8.34 5.99 -5.35
C ASN A 39 -7.19 5.28 -4.62
N PRO A 40 -5.93 5.58 -4.97
CA PRO A 40 -4.78 4.90 -4.37
C PRO A 40 -4.64 5.22 -2.88
N ILE A 41 -5.12 6.38 -2.43
CA ILE A 41 -5.02 6.83 -1.03
C ILE A 41 -5.96 6.01 -0.15
N GLU A 42 -7.24 5.94 -0.50
CA GLU A 42 -8.21 5.13 0.25
C GLU A 42 -7.89 3.63 0.15
N THR A 43 -7.41 3.17 -1.02
CA THR A 43 -6.94 1.79 -1.17
C THR A 43 -5.76 1.48 -0.23
N ASP A 44 -4.76 2.38 -0.15
CA ASP A 44 -3.60 2.17 0.73
C ASP A 44 -3.95 2.32 2.22
N ARG A 45 -4.92 3.18 2.53
CA ARG A 45 -5.49 3.32 3.87
C ARG A 45 -6.18 2.02 4.31
N GLU A 46 -7.07 1.47 3.49
CA GLU A 46 -7.75 0.20 3.79
C GLU A 46 -6.75 -0.96 3.90
N ARG A 47 -5.74 -0.98 3.02
CA ARG A 47 -4.60 -1.90 3.09
C ARG A 47 -3.87 -1.83 4.42
N THR A 48 -3.54 -0.62 4.88
CA THR A 48 -2.85 -0.39 6.16
C THR A 48 -3.74 -0.79 7.34
N GLN A 49 -5.04 -0.51 7.26
CA GLN A 49 -6.00 -0.94 8.28
C GLN A 49 -6.05 -2.47 8.38
N LYS A 50 -6.23 -3.17 7.26
CA LYS A 50 -6.26 -4.63 7.21
C LYS A 50 -4.94 -5.26 7.66
N GLU A 51 -3.81 -4.62 7.36
CA GLU A 51 -2.50 -5.02 7.86
C GLU A 51 -2.41 -4.91 9.38
N SER A 52 -2.92 -3.83 9.97
CA SER A 52 -2.94 -3.60 11.42
C SER A 52 -3.91 -4.51 12.18
N GLU A 53 -4.98 -4.96 11.54
CA GLU A 53 -5.94 -5.93 12.10
C GLU A 53 -5.35 -7.34 12.24
N VAL A 54 -4.21 -7.63 11.59
CA VAL A 54 -3.55 -8.94 11.68
C VAL A 54 -2.88 -9.12 13.05
N PRO A 55 -3.24 -10.16 13.82
CA PRO A 55 -2.65 -10.43 15.12
C PRO A 55 -1.17 -10.82 15.03
N TYR A 56 -0.41 -10.52 16.08
CA TYR A 56 0.99 -10.93 16.19
C TYR A 56 1.10 -12.44 16.40
N SER A 57 1.92 -13.12 15.62
CA SER A 57 2.08 -14.58 15.70
C SER A 57 3.17 -14.97 16.69
N PHE A 58 2.86 -15.91 17.59
CA PHE A 58 3.79 -16.49 18.55
C PHE A 58 3.79 -18.01 18.43
N LYS A 59 4.99 -18.59 18.50
CA LYS A 59 5.22 -20.03 18.58
C LYS A 59 5.22 -20.48 20.03
N GLN A 60 4.48 -21.53 20.33
CA GLN A 60 4.37 -22.09 21.67
C GLN A 60 5.32 -23.27 21.89
N GLN A 61 6.03 -23.27 23.02
CA GLN A 61 6.90 -24.35 23.49
C GLN A 61 6.41 -24.89 24.85
N PRO A 62 5.39 -25.77 24.86
CA PRO A 62 4.74 -26.22 26.10
C PRO A 62 5.65 -27.06 27.00
N GLU A 63 6.63 -27.77 26.43
CA GLU A 63 7.57 -28.66 27.13
C GLU A 63 8.30 -28.00 28.31
N LEU A 64 8.52 -26.69 28.25
CA LEU A 64 9.22 -25.95 29.30
C LEU A 64 8.39 -25.82 30.58
N ILE A 65 7.07 -25.67 30.47
CA ILE A 65 6.16 -25.59 31.62
C ILE A 65 5.96 -26.96 32.28
N GLU A 66 6.05 -28.05 31.52
CA GLU A 66 5.89 -29.41 32.05
C GLU A 66 6.94 -29.79 33.09
N LYS A 67 8.08 -29.08 33.11
CA LYS A 67 9.15 -29.27 34.10
C LYS A 67 8.89 -28.59 35.44
N LEU A 68 7.99 -27.60 35.51
CA LEU A 68 7.72 -26.83 36.73
C LEU A 68 7.26 -27.69 37.92
N PRO A 69 6.34 -28.67 37.77
CA PRO A 69 5.93 -29.51 38.89
C PRO A 69 7.09 -30.34 39.48
N LEU A 70 8.08 -30.72 38.66
CA LEU A 70 9.25 -31.46 39.13
C LEU A 70 10.19 -30.56 39.94
N LEU A 71 10.45 -29.34 39.44
CA LEU A 71 11.27 -28.35 40.15
C LEU A 71 10.64 -27.96 41.49
N LEU A 72 9.33 -27.71 41.52
CA LEU A 72 8.62 -27.40 42.76
C LEU A 72 8.72 -28.57 43.76
N ARG A 73 8.64 -29.83 43.27
CA ARG A 73 8.78 -31.01 44.12
C ARG A 73 10.15 -31.07 44.79
N GLU A 74 11.21 -30.76 44.04
CA GLU A 74 12.58 -30.72 44.57
C GLU A 74 12.72 -29.66 45.67
N ASP A 75 12.22 -28.45 45.44
CA ASP A 75 12.24 -27.36 46.42
C ASP A 75 11.42 -27.69 47.69
N LEU A 76 10.22 -28.25 47.53
CA LEU A 76 9.38 -28.64 48.67
C LEU A 76 10.02 -29.77 49.49
N VAL A 77 10.67 -30.74 48.84
CA VAL A 77 11.42 -31.80 49.54
C VAL A 77 12.62 -31.23 50.31
N ALA A 78 13.33 -30.26 49.73
CA ALA A 78 14.43 -29.59 50.41
C ALA A 78 13.96 -28.86 51.68
N ILE A 79 12.81 -28.18 51.62
CA ILE A 79 12.21 -27.52 52.79
C ILE A 79 11.76 -28.51 53.85
N ALA A 80 11.19 -29.64 53.43
CA ALA A 80 10.74 -30.68 54.35
C ALA A 80 11.89 -31.25 55.19
N GLN A 81 13.09 -31.33 54.61
CA GLN A 81 14.30 -31.86 55.23
C GLN A 81 15.11 -30.82 56.02
N ALA A 82 15.04 -29.54 55.64
CA ALA A 82 15.78 -28.46 56.29
C ALA A 82 15.31 -28.21 57.73
N LYS A 83 16.23 -28.10 58.68
CA LYS A 83 15.93 -27.82 60.09
C LYS A 83 15.67 -26.34 60.36
N SER A 84 16.38 -25.47 59.65
CA SER A 84 16.27 -24.00 59.75
C SER A 84 16.34 -23.35 58.37
N LEU A 85 15.99 -22.06 58.31
CA LEU A 85 16.07 -21.23 57.11
C LEU A 85 17.49 -21.22 56.50
N ASP A 86 18.52 -21.24 57.34
CA ASP A 86 19.92 -21.15 56.90
C ASP A 86 20.46 -22.40 56.21
N GLU A 87 19.83 -23.56 56.41
CA GLU A 87 20.22 -24.81 55.76
C GLU A 87 19.75 -24.90 54.30
N LEU A 88 18.84 -24.00 53.87
CA LEU A 88 18.38 -23.95 52.48
C LEU A 88 19.37 -23.23 51.56
N ASN A 89 19.41 -23.65 50.30
CA ASN A 89 20.16 -22.94 49.27
C ASN A 89 19.67 -21.48 49.14
N ALA A 90 20.58 -20.56 48.84
CA ALA A 90 20.28 -19.13 48.68
C ALA A 90 19.28 -18.87 47.54
N ASP A 91 19.35 -19.66 46.46
CA ASP A 91 18.46 -19.53 45.30
C ASP A 91 17.03 -19.98 45.64
N SER A 92 16.84 -21.18 46.20
CA SER A 92 15.51 -21.65 46.65
C SER A 92 14.89 -20.71 47.69
N ARG A 93 15.69 -20.15 48.60
CA ARG A 93 15.21 -19.13 49.57
C ARG A 93 14.72 -17.86 48.89
N ALA A 94 15.37 -17.43 47.82
CA ALA A 94 14.96 -16.27 47.06
C ALA A 94 13.69 -16.55 46.26
N GLU A 95 13.64 -17.65 45.53
CA GLU A 95 12.53 -18.04 44.64
C GLU A 95 11.23 -18.26 45.42
N LEU A 96 11.30 -18.83 46.62
CA LEU A 96 10.14 -19.04 47.50
C LEU A 96 9.72 -17.80 48.30
N GLY A 97 10.37 -16.65 48.12
CA GLY A 97 10.04 -15.42 48.84
C GLY A 97 10.41 -15.45 50.33
N LEU A 98 11.26 -16.40 50.75
CA LEU A 98 11.80 -16.50 52.12
C LEU A 98 12.91 -15.46 52.38
N THR A 99 13.26 -14.67 51.37
CA THR A 99 14.19 -13.54 51.47
C THR A 99 13.43 -12.23 51.29
N SER A 100 13.26 -11.45 52.37
CA SER A 100 12.42 -10.24 52.34
C SER A 100 12.83 -9.22 51.28
N SER A 101 14.12 -9.09 50.96
CA SER A 101 14.63 -8.15 49.95
C SER A 101 14.34 -8.54 48.50
N ARG A 102 13.91 -9.78 48.24
CA ARG A 102 13.57 -10.27 46.90
C ARG A 102 12.07 -10.51 46.70
N ARG A 103 11.24 -10.21 47.69
CA ARG A 103 9.78 -10.33 47.57
C ARG A 103 9.25 -9.33 46.56
N LEU A 104 8.41 -9.80 45.64
CA LEU A 104 7.68 -8.96 44.70
C LEU A 104 6.70 -8.06 45.46
N GLU A 105 6.73 -6.76 45.17
CA GLU A 105 5.84 -5.74 45.78
C GLU A 105 4.36 -6.14 45.74
N GLN A 106 3.92 -6.73 44.62
CA GLN A 106 2.54 -7.18 44.40
C GLN A 106 2.06 -8.25 45.41
N PHE A 107 2.98 -9.01 46.01
CA PHE A 107 2.63 -10.10 46.93
C PHE A 107 3.06 -9.81 48.38
N MET A 108 3.71 -8.68 48.67
CA MET A 108 4.27 -8.38 50.00
C MET A 108 3.23 -8.46 51.12
N ASP A 109 2.02 -7.94 50.90
CA ASP A 109 0.94 -7.91 51.89
C ASP A 109 0.41 -9.32 52.24
N GLN A 110 0.75 -10.33 51.43
CA GLN A 110 0.36 -11.73 51.65
C GLN A 110 1.46 -12.56 52.33
N PHE A 111 2.65 -12.00 52.53
CA PHE A 111 3.73 -12.65 53.29
C PHE A 111 3.69 -12.22 54.76
N GLN A 112 4.12 -13.12 55.65
CA GLN A 112 4.36 -12.75 57.05
C GLN A 112 5.52 -11.73 57.13
N GLU A 113 5.45 -10.83 58.12
CA GLU A 113 6.50 -9.84 58.38
C GLU A 113 7.87 -10.51 58.57
N GLU A 114 7.90 -11.63 59.28
CA GLU A 114 9.11 -12.41 59.50
C GLU A 114 9.24 -13.59 58.51
N PRO A 115 10.39 -13.73 57.82
CA PRO A 115 10.63 -14.84 56.88
C PRO A 115 10.68 -16.20 57.57
N GLU A 116 11.07 -16.25 58.85
CA GLU A 116 11.12 -17.47 59.65
C GLU A 116 9.71 -18.03 59.92
N GLN A 117 8.72 -17.16 60.12
CA GLN A 117 7.32 -17.56 60.30
C GLN A 117 6.74 -18.12 59.00
N THR A 118 7.06 -17.51 57.87
CA THR A 118 6.68 -18.01 56.53
C THR A 118 7.29 -19.41 56.28
N PHE A 119 8.54 -19.61 56.66
CA PHE A 119 9.21 -20.91 56.57
C PHE A 119 8.56 -21.97 57.49
N ALA A 120 8.23 -21.62 58.73
CA ALA A 120 7.56 -22.52 59.66
C ALA A 120 6.17 -22.95 59.17
N GLU A 121 5.40 -22.01 58.63
CA GLU A 121 4.08 -22.29 58.02
C GLU A 121 4.22 -23.26 56.84
N LEU A 122 5.13 -22.97 55.91
CA LEU A 122 5.35 -23.81 54.73
C LEU A 122 5.86 -25.21 55.13
N LYS A 123 6.76 -25.30 56.10
CA LYS A 123 7.24 -26.58 56.63
C LYS A 123 6.13 -27.40 57.29
N SER A 124 5.19 -26.76 57.99
CA SER A 124 4.04 -27.45 58.61
C SER A 124 3.06 -28.05 57.59
N LEU A 125 2.97 -27.42 56.41
CA LEU A 125 2.10 -27.86 55.32
C LEU A 125 2.72 -29.01 54.52
N VAL A 126 4.04 -29.01 54.38
CA VAL A 126 4.79 -29.95 53.55
C VAL A 126 5.27 -31.17 54.35
N SER A 127 5.56 -31.03 55.66
CA SER A 127 6.04 -32.10 56.53
C SER A 127 4.99 -32.57 57.55
N SER A 128 4.99 -33.87 57.86
CA SER A 128 4.28 -34.42 59.03
C SER A 128 5.27 -34.68 60.18
N PRO A 129 4.91 -34.43 61.45
CA PRO A 129 5.82 -34.56 62.60
C PRO A 129 6.49 -35.93 62.77
N ASP A 130 5.88 -37.02 62.28
CA ASP A 130 6.28 -38.39 62.61
C ASP A 130 6.68 -39.28 61.40
N SER A 131 6.74 -38.75 60.18
CA SER A 131 7.07 -39.59 59.01
C SER A 131 7.62 -38.80 57.82
N ASN A 132 8.67 -39.32 57.18
CA ASN A 132 9.17 -38.95 55.84
C ASN A 132 8.15 -39.24 54.71
N ASP A 133 6.85 -39.11 54.95
CA ASP A 133 5.79 -39.47 54.01
C ASP A 133 5.65 -38.35 52.96
N THR A 134 6.19 -38.57 51.77
CA THR A 134 6.14 -37.60 50.65
C THR A 134 4.75 -37.44 50.05
N LYS A 135 3.76 -38.22 50.50
CA LYS A 135 2.39 -38.19 49.98
C LYS A 135 1.75 -36.81 50.01
N LYS A 136 1.98 -36.02 51.07
CA LYS A 136 1.48 -34.64 51.14
C LYS A 136 2.06 -33.77 50.02
N ILE A 137 3.35 -33.93 49.75
CA ILE A 137 4.04 -33.22 48.66
C ILE A 137 3.48 -33.68 47.32
N ASP A 138 3.36 -34.99 47.11
CA ASP A 138 2.86 -35.55 45.85
C ASP A 138 1.41 -35.11 45.57
N ASP A 139 0.57 -35.01 46.60
CA ASP A 139 -0.79 -34.45 46.54
C ASP A 139 -0.80 -32.94 46.18
N LEU A 140 0.06 -32.14 46.81
CA LEU A 140 0.21 -30.71 46.50
C LEU A 140 0.69 -30.50 45.06
N ILE A 141 1.64 -31.31 44.59
CA ILE A 141 2.14 -31.27 43.22
C ILE A 141 1.07 -31.69 42.21
N ALA A 142 0.21 -32.67 42.55
CA ALA A 142 -0.90 -33.07 41.69
C ALA A 142 -1.93 -31.94 41.51
N ASP A 143 -2.24 -31.21 42.59
CA ASP A 143 -3.11 -30.03 42.52
C ASP A 143 -2.44 -28.88 41.78
N PHE A 144 -1.13 -28.66 42.01
CA PHE A 144 -0.34 -27.65 41.30
C PHE A 144 -0.30 -27.92 39.80
N LYS A 145 -0.14 -29.17 39.38
CA LYS A 145 -0.17 -29.56 37.96
C LYS A 145 -1.49 -29.19 37.29
N LYS A 146 -2.61 -29.30 37.99
CA LYS A 146 -3.92 -28.88 37.49
C LYS A 146 -4.04 -27.35 37.44
N LEU A 147 -3.54 -26.66 38.46
CA LEU A 147 -3.51 -25.21 38.53
C LEU A 147 -2.76 -24.58 37.35
N ILE A 148 -1.59 -25.11 36.98
CA ILE A 148 -0.79 -24.59 35.85
C ILE A 148 -1.27 -25.07 34.47
N SER A 149 -2.28 -25.93 34.41
CA SER A 149 -2.78 -26.46 33.13
C SER A 149 -3.18 -25.37 32.12
N PRO A 150 -3.78 -24.22 32.52
CA PRO A 150 -4.03 -23.13 31.59
C PRO A 150 -2.76 -22.52 31.00
N LEU A 151 -1.64 -22.51 31.74
CA LEU A 151 -0.35 -22.00 31.23
C LEU A 151 0.18 -22.85 30.06
N LEU A 152 -0.10 -24.15 30.05
CA LEU A 152 0.21 -25.04 28.91
C LEU A 152 -0.61 -24.70 27.66
N ILE A 153 -1.71 -23.97 27.80
CA ILE A 153 -2.60 -23.60 26.71
C ILE A 153 -2.33 -22.17 26.22
N TYR A 154 -2.18 -21.22 27.15
CA TYR A 154 -1.96 -19.82 26.83
C TYR A 154 -0.48 -19.47 26.64
N GLY A 155 0.42 -20.21 27.30
CA GLY A 155 1.85 -19.90 27.32
C GLY A 155 2.18 -18.63 28.12
N ILE A 156 3.48 -18.36 28.21
CA ILE A 156 4.05 -17.24 28.94
C ILE A 156 4.99 -16.48 27.99
N VAL A 157 4.77 -15.17 27.87
CA VAL A 157 5.60 -14.29 27.04
C VAL A 157 6.59 -13.50 27.89
N ASN A 158 7.74 -13.18 27.29
CA ASN A 158 8.68 -12.24 27.86
C ASN A 158 8.22 -10.79 27.66
N GLU A 159 8.18 -9.99 28.72
CA GLU A 159 7.81 -8.57 28.62
C GLU A 159 8.80 -7.76 27.77
N ASN A 160 10.07 -8.17 27.75
CA ASN A 160 11.10 -7.55 26.91
C ASN A 160 10.82 -7.78 25.42
N ASP A 161 10.24 -8.93 25.05
CA ASP A 161 9.87 -9.20 23.65
C ASP A 161 8.65 -8.40 23.22
N LEU A 162 7.69 -8.18 24.12
CA LEU A 162 6.55 -7.30 23.85
C LEU A 162 6.99 -5.86 23.60
N THR A 163 7.84 -5.32 24.48
CA THR A 163 8.34 -3.94 24.37
C THR A 163 9.24 -3.74 23.16
N LYS A 164 10.16 -4.68 22.89
CA LYS A 164 11.04 -4.65 21.70
C LYS A 164 10.25 -4.63 20.39
N ASN A 165 9.14 -5.37 20.33
CA ASN A 165 8.30 -5.45 19.14
C ASN A 165 7.14 -4.43 19.14
N GLN A 166 7.11 -3.50 20.11
CA GLN A 166 6.10 -2.45 20.26
C GLN A 166 4.66 -2.99 20.33
N ILE A 167 4.48 -4.18 20.92
CA ILE A 167 3.19 -4.83 21.09
C ILE A 167 2.51 -4.23 22.33
N ARG A 168 1.30 -3.70 22.15
CA ARG A 168 0.52 -3.03 23.19
C ARG A 168 -0.34 -4.01 23.97
N ALA A 169 -0.80 -3.60 25.16
CA ALA A 169 -1.58 -4.45 26.05
C ALA A 169 -2.85 -5.05 25.41
N ASP A 170 -3.50 -4.30 24.53
CA ASP A 170 -4.77 -4.70 23.91
C ASP A 170 -4.61 -5.36 22.53
N ASP A 171 -3.37 -5.55 22.07
CA ASP A 171 -3.11 -6.14 20.76
C ASP A 171 -3.51 -7.63 20.76
N ALA A 172 -4.12 -8.04 19.65
CA ALA A 172 -4.46 -9.44 19.42
C ALA A 172 -3.21 -10.25 19.07
N ILE A 173 -3.10 -11.42 19.66
CA ILE A 173 -1.99 -12.36 19.50
C ILE A 173 -2.53 -13.70 19.04
N ALA A 174 -1.92 -14.24 17.98
CA ALA A 174 -2.16 -15.59 17.53
C ALA A 174 -1.09 -16.52 18.14
N ILE A 175 -1.50 -17.37 19.09
CA ILE A 175 -0.68 -18.47 19.58
C ILE A 175 -0.82 -19.63 18.60
N ILE A 176 0.32 -20.16 18.18
CA ILE A 176 0.41 -21.26 17.23
C ILE A 176 1.22 -22.37 17.89
N ASN A 177 0.60 -23.53 17.98
CA ASN A 177 1.24 -24.73 18.44
C ASN A 177 1.61 -25.58 17.21
N ASP A 178 2.90 -25.68 16.90
CA ASP A 178 3.39 -26.36 15.69
C ASP A 178 3.17 -27.88 15.75
N GLU A 179 3.05 -28.48 16.94
CA GLU A 179 2.81 -29.91 17.12
C GLU A 179 1.36 -30.31 16.83
N THR A 180 0.42 -29.49 17.28
CA THR A 180 -1.02 -29.75 17.13
C THR A 180 -1.64 -29.04 15.93
N GLY A 181 -0.94 -28.07 15.35
CA GLY A 181 -1.45 -27.18 14.30
C GLY A 181 -2.55 -26.23 14.78
N ASN A 182 -2.84 -26.18 16.09
CA ASN A 182 -3.89 -25.33 16.64
C ASN A 182 -3.45 -23.86 16.64
N ARG A 183 -4.33 -23.00 16.12
CA ARG A 183 -4.21 -21.54 16.16
C ARG A 183 -5.26 -20.97 17.11
N ARG A 184 -4.85 -20.13 18.05
CA ARG A 184 -5.75 -19.46 18.99
C ARG A 184 -5.44 -17.98 19.06
N ILE A 185 -6.48 -17.15 19.03
CA ILE A 185 -6.36 -15.71 19.19
C ILE A 185 -6.64 -15.36 20.64
N VAL A 186 -5.72 -14.63 21.26
CA VAL A 186 -5.77 -14.17 22.66
C VAL A 186 -5.28 -12.73 22.74
N THR A 187 -5.44 -12.09 23.90
CA THR A 187 -4.89 -10.75 24.15
C THR A 187 -3.53 -10.85 24.83
N THR A 188 -2.75 -9.75 24.88
CA THR A 188 -1.51 -9.79 25.68
C THR A 188 -1.79 -10.02 27.17
N PHE A 189 -2.97 -9.60 27.65
CA PHE A 189 -3.36 -9.79 29.04
C PHE A 189 -3.37 -11.28 29.42
N ASP A 190 -3.84 -12.12 28.50
CA ASP A 190 -3.98 -13.56 28.69
C ASP A 190 -2.65 -14.33 28.66
N ILE A 191 -1.54 -13.71 28.26
CA ILE A 191 -0.22 -14.37 28.12
C ILE A 191 0.88 -13.79 29.03
N ARG A 192 0.60 -12.65 29.68
CA ARG A 192 1.51 -12.02 30.64
C ARG A 192 1.35 -12.69 32.00
N LEU A 193 2.45 -13.23 32.52
CA LEU A 193 2.45 -13.97 33.78
C LEU A 193 1.93 -13.15 34.97
N PRO A 194 2.33 -11.87 35.18
CA PRO A 194 1.78 -11.06 36.28
C PRO A 194 0.25 -10.92 36.22
N ASN A 195 -0.30 -10.76 35.01
CA ASN A 195 -1.74 -10.63 34.79
C ASN A 195 -2.47 -11.96 35.02
N GLN A 196 -1.90 -13.08 34.56
CA GLN A 196 -2.45 -14.42 34.80
C GLN A 196 -2.50 -14.78 36.29
N LEU A 197 -1.50 -14.36 37.07
CA LEU A 197 -1.42 -14.59 38.53
C LEU A 197 -2.28 -13.63 39.36
N SER A 198 -2.68 -12.48 38.81
CA SER A 198 -3.60 -11.54 39.47
C SER A 198 -4.97 -12.17 39.73
N GLU A 199 -5.76 -11.67 40.68
CA GLU A 199 -7.09 -12.22 41.03
C GLU A 199 -8.05 -12.34 39.83
N ASN A 200 -7.91 -11.45 38.84
CA ASN A 200 -8.73 -11.43 37.62
C ASN A 200 -8.17 -12.32 36.50
N GLY A 201 -6.94 -12.80 36.66
CA GLY A 201 -6.25 -13.67 35.72
C GLY A 201 -6.85 -15.07 35.66
N VAL A 202 -6.36 -15.87 34.72
CA VAL A 202 -6.79 -17.27 34.56
C VAL A 202 -6.36 -18.10 35.76
N ILE A 203 -5.10 -17.96 36.21
CA ILE A 203 -4.57 -18.71 37.35
C ILE A 203 -5.12 -18.16 38.67
N GLY A 204 -5.21 -16.83 38.78
CA GLY A 204 -5.82 -16.13 39.92
C GLY A 204 -7.18 -16.70 40.35
N ARG A 205 -8.04 -16.97 39.37
CA ARG A 205 -9.39 -17.51 39.62
C ARG A 205 -9.38 -18.98 39.99
N GLU A 206 -8.44 -19.75 39.46
CA GLU A 206 -8.33 -21.19 39.72
C GLU A 206 -7.86 -21.51 41.15
N TRP A 207 -7.18 -20.60 41.85
CA TRP A 207 -6.75 -20.81 43.24
C TRP A 207 -7.90 -21.21 44.18
N LYS A 208 -9.11 -20.70 43.95
CA LYS A 208 -10.30 -21.03 44.77
C LYS A 208 -10.71 -22.50 44.66
N ASN A 209 -10.32 -23.18 43.59
CA ASN A 209 -10.63 -24.59 43.33
C ASN A 209 -9.69 -25.55 44.07
N PHE A 210 -8.60 -25.04 44.67
CA PHE A 210 -7.57 -25.84 45.34
C PHE A 210 -7.36 -25.41 46.80
N PRO A 211 -8.23 -25.82 47.75
CA PRO A 211 -8.16 -25.42 49.15
C PRO A 211 -6.82 -25.76 49.83
N ARG A 212 -6.14 -26.82 49.37
CA ARG A 212 -4.82 -27.25 49.88
C ARG A 212 -3.70 -26.27 49.52
N LEU A 213 -3.82 -25.57 48.39
CA LEU A 213 -2.84 -24.62 47.90
C LEU A 213 -3.13 -23.18 48.35
N ALA A 214 -4.34 -22.91 48.83
CA ALA A 214 -4.76 -21.57 49.25
C ALA A 214 -3.81 -20.90 50.26
N PRO A 215 -3.28 -21.58 51.31
CA PRO A 215 -2.32 -20.98 52.24
C PRO A 215 -0.96 -20.63 51.58
N LEU A 216 -0.64 -21.29 50.46
CA LEU A 216 0.63 -21.14 49.75
C LEU A 216 0.54 -20.19 48.55
N THR A 217 -0.59 -19.49 48.36
CA THR A 217 -0.85 -18.67 47.17
C THR A 217 0.25 -17.63 46.93
N ALA A 218 0.68 -16.91 47.98
CA ALA A 218 1.71 -15.88 47.88
C ALA A 218 3.08 -16.47 47.51
N VAL A 219 3.48 -17.54 48.21
CA VAL A 219 4.75 -18.23 47.99
C VAL A 219 4.80 -18.84 46.59
N LEU A 220 3.74 -19.52 46.17
CA LEU A 220 3.70 -20.17 44.87
C LEU A 220 3.58 -19.16 43.73
N SER A 221 2.83 -18.06 43.89
CA SER A 221 2.77 -17.00 42.87
C SER A 221 4.12 -16.33 42.69
N HIS A 222 4.85 -16.10 43.79
CA HIS A 222 6.22 -15.60 43.76
C HIS A 222 7.17 -16.60 43.08
N TRP A 223 7.11 -17.87 43.46
CA TRP A 223 7.95 -18.93 42.89
C TRP A 223 7.69 -19.11 41.39
N ILE A 224 6.41 -19.15 40.97
CA ILE A 224 6.05 -19.22 39.55
C ILE A 224 6.63 -18.02 38.80
N HIS A 225 6.56 -16.81 39.36
CA HIS A 225 7.07 -15.61 38.67
C HIS A 225 8.56 -15.71 38.32
N PHE A 226 9.39 -16.25 39.23
CA PHE A 226 10.82 -16.38 39.01
C PHE A 226 11.22 -17.63 38.22
N GLN A 227 10.51 -18.75 38.44
CA GLN A 227 10.90 -20.04 37.87
C GLN A 227 10.21 -20.35 36.54
N ALA A 228 9.12 -19.66 36.20
CA ALA A 228 8.40 -19.93 34.97
C ALA A 228 9.22 -19.52 33.73
N PRO A 229 9.51 -20.47 32.82
CA PRO A 229 10.20 -20.15 31.59
C PRO A 229 9.28 -19.43 30.60
N THR A 230 9.87 -18.63 29.73
CA THR A 230 9.17 -18.01 28.60
C THR A 230 8.90 -19.08 27.54
N THR A 231 7.64 -19.39 27.27
CA THR A 231 7.24 -20.44 26.32
C THR A 231 6.76 -19.90 24.99
N LEU A 232 6.44 -18.61 24.92
CA LEU A 232 6.00 -17.96 23.69
C LEU A 232 7.16 -17.21 23.07
N VAL A 233 7.49 -17.57 21.83
CA VAL A 233 8.52 -16.93 21.03
C VAL A 233 7.86 -16.21 19.86
N TYR A 234 8.15 -14.92 19.69
CA TYR A 234 7.58 -14.12 18.61
C TYR A 234 8.08 -14.61 17.23
N ASP A 235 7.13 -14.87 16.32
CA ASP A 235 7.40 -15.25 14.93
C ASP A 235 7.15 -14.04 14.01
N SER A 236 8.22 -13.28 13.75
CA SER A 236 8.18 -12.09 12.92
C SER A 236 7.93 -12.42 11.45
N GLU A 237 8.51 -13.52 10.93
CA GLU A 237 8.37 -13.91 9.53
C GLU A 237 6.92 -14.27 9.21
N ARG A 238 6.27 -15.04 10.09
CA ARG A 238 4.89 -15.44 9.92
C ARG A 238 3.94 -14.25 10.07
N THR A 239 4.16 -13.40 11.06
CA THR A 239 3.39 -12.16 11.24
C THR A 239 3.47 -11.29 9.99
N LEU A 240 4.68 -11.08 9.45
CA LEU A 240 4.89 -10.28 8.24
C LEU A 240 4.22 -10.92 7.01
N LYS A 241 4.27 -12.26 6.90
CA LYS A 241 3.60 -12.99 5.82
C LYS A 241 2.08 -12.84 5.89
N GLU A 242 1.48 -13.00 7.06
CA GLU A 242 0.03 -12.83 7.26
C GLU A 242 -0.40 -11.37 6.99
N ARG A 243 0.41 -10.39 7.42
CA ARG A 243 0.22 -8.96 7.13
C ARG A 243 0.24 -8.66 5.63
N ASN A 244 1.26 -9.16 4.92
CA ASN A 244 1.35 -9.01 3.47
C ASN A 244 0.19 -9.67 2.73
N GLN A 245 -0.27 -10.84 3.20
CA GLN A 245 -1.44 -11.51 2.64
C GLN A 245 -2.71 -10.69 2.86
N ALA A 246 -2.94 -10.17 4.07
CA ALA A 246 -4.07 -9.30 4.36
C ALA A 246 -4.07 -8.04 3.49
N ARG A 247 -2.90 -7.41 3.32
CA ARG A 247 -2.71 -6.25 2.44
C ARG A 247 -3.06 -6.55 0.97
N ASN A 248 -2.61 -7.69 0.47
CA ASN A 248 -2.81 -8.07 -0.94
C ASN A 248 -4.24 -8.52 -1.26
N LEU A 249 -5.02 -8.92 -0.25
CA LEU A 249 -6.43 -9.27 -0.41
C LEU A 249 -7.34 -8.05 -0.52
N VAL A 250 -6.85 -6.84 -0.23
CA VAL A 250 -7.63 -5.61 -0.36
C VAL A 250 -7.76 -5.22 -1.82
N GLU A 251 -9.02 -5.23 -2.30
CA GLU A 251 -9.39 -4.78 -3.64
C GLU A 251 -9.15 -3.26 -3.81
N GLU A 252 -8.90 -2.84 -5.05
CA GLU A 252 -8.74 -1.42 -5.36
C GLU A 252 -10.06 -0.67 -5.17
N ILE A 253 -10.01 0.41 -4.40
CA ILE A 253 -11.17 1.27 -4.14
C ILE A 253 -11.24 2.32 -5.26
N PHE A 254 -12.44 2.55 -5.78
CA PHE A 254 -12.68 3.49 -6.87
C PHE A 254 -13.61 4.62 -6.44
N ASP A 255 -13.19 5.86 -6.69
CA ASP A 255 -14.06 7.03 -6.59
C ASP A 255 -14.97 7.09 -7.80
N THR A 256 -16.28 7.25 -7.56
CA THR A 256 -17.27 7.35 -8.63
C THR A 256 -17.67 8.80 -8.84
N PHE A 257 -17.37 9.33 -10.03
CA PHE A 257 -17.75 10.67 -10.45
C PHE A 257 -19.02 10.59 -11.29
N GLN A 258 -20.06 11.31 -10.87
CA GLN A 258 -21.33 11.37 -11.61
C GLN A 258 -21.27 12.43 -12.70
N ARG A 259 -22.15 12.29 -13.71
CA ARG A 259 -22.35 13.34 -14.70
C ARG A 259 -22.79 14.63 -14.02
N GLY A 260 -22.14 15.74 -14.37
CA GLY A 260 -22.39 17.07 -13.82
C GLY A 260 -21.49 17.45 -12.64
N THR A 261 -20.69 16.51 -12.10
CA THR A 261 -19.71 16.83 -11.06
C THR A 261 -18.64 17.77 -11.61
N ILE A 262 -18.30 18.82 -10.86
CA ILE A 262 -17.24 19.77 -11.22
C ILE A 262 -15.89 19.07 -11.07
N LEU A 263 -15.11 19.01 -12.16
CA LEU A 263 -13.77 18.41 -12.21
C LEU A 263 -12.68 19.49 -12.09
N VAL A 264 -12.93 20.67 -12.67
CA VAL A 264 -12.06 21.85 -12.59
C VAL A 264 -12.92 23.06 -12.27
N GLU A 265 -12.52 23.81 -11.25
CA GLU A 265 -13.26 25.01 -10.85
C GLU A 265 -13.09 26.15 -11.87
N PRO A 266 -14.09 27.04 -12.02
CA PRO A 266 -13.95 28.25 -12.83
C PRO A 266 -12.82 29.14 -12.31
N GLY A 267 -12.00 29.67 -13.22
CA GLY A 267 -10.86 30.53 -12.90
C GLY A 267 -9.58 29.79 -12.50
N GLN A 268 -9.56 28.45 -12.55
CA GLN A 268 -8.40 27.65 -12.19
C GLN A 268 -7.58 27.23 -13.43
N LEU A 269 -6.27 27.08 -13.24
CA LEU A 269 -5.37 26.42 -14.18
C LEU A 269 -5.45 24.90 -13.98
N ILE A 270 -5.49 24.13 -15.07
CA ILE A 270 -5.50 22.67 -15.01
C ILE A 270 -4.16 22.18 -14.43
N ASP A 271 -4.24 21.55 -13.27
CA ASP A 271 -3.13 20.89 -12.58
C ASP A 271 -2.96 19.42 -13.05
N ASP A 272 -1.84 18.79 -12.70
CA ASP A 272 -1.53 17.41 -13.08
C ASP A 272 -2.62 16.41 -12.62
N ASN A 273 -3.12 16.59 -11.40
CA ASN A 273 -4.20 15.76 -10.84
C ASN A 273 -5.51 15.92 -11.61
N GLN A 274 -5.85 17.16 -11.97
CA GLN A 274 -7.05 17.46 -12.76
C GLN A 274 -6.92 16.94 -14.20
N LEU A 275 -5.73 17.03 -14.80
CA LEU A 275 -5.45 16.49 -16.11
C LEU A 275 -5.61 14.96 -16.13
N ALA A 276 -5.13 14.28 -15.10
CA ALA A 276 -5.30 12.83 -14.94
C ALA A 276 -6.79 12.46 -14.82
N LEU A 277 -7.56 13.22 -14.05
CA LEU A 277 -9.01 13.05 -13.90
C LEU A 277 -9.76 13.23 -15.23
N LEU A 278 -9.43 14.29 -15.98
CA LEU A 278 -9.99 14.56 -17.31
C LEU A 278 -9.60 13.49 -18.32
N ARG A 279 -8.37 12.95 -18.24
CA ARG A 279 -7.92 11.85 -19.09
C ARG A 279 -8.66 10.55 -18.77
N ALA A 280 -8.89 10.26 -17.49
CA ALA A 280 -9.68 9.11 -17.06
C ALA A 280 -11.14 9.20 -17.55
N GLU A 281 -11.76 10.39 -17.47
CA GLU A 281 -13.08 10.63 -18.05
C GLU A 281 -13.07 10.39 -19.57
N TYR A 282 -12.10 10.96 -20.26
CA TYR A 282 -11.94 10.82 -21.70
C TYR A 282 -11.79 9.36 -22.13
N GLU A 283 -10.97 8.56 -21.44
CA GLU A 283 -10.80 7.14 -21.74
C GLU A 283 -12.06 6.32 -21.45
N ALA A 284 -12.75 6.62 -20.34
CA ALA A 284 -14.03 6.00 -20.02
C ALA A 284 -15.09 6.30 -21.08
N LYS A 285 -15.07 7.51 -21.65
CA LYS A 285 -15.93 7.91 -22.77
C LYS A 285 -15.53 7.21 -24.06
N GLU A 286 -14.25 7.20 -24.42
CA GLU A 286 -13.73 6.60 -25.67
C GLU A 286 -14.01 5.10 -25.73
N LYS A 287 -14.00 4.39 -24.59
CA LYS A 287 -14.42 2.98 -24.49
C LYS A 287 -15.91 2.75 -24.80
N LYS A 288 -16.76 3.76 -24.56
CA LYS A 288 -18.21 3.70 -24.81
C LYS A 288 -18.60 4.18 -26.21
N VAL A 289 -17.68 4.79 -26.97
CA VAL A 289 -17.95 5.27 -28.33
C VAL A 289 -18.22 4.08 -29.26
N PRO A 290 -19.38 4.03 -29.94
CA PRO A 290 -19.70 2.96 -30.86
C PRO A 290 -18.80 2.97 -32.10
N THR A 291 -18.55 1.80 -32.67
CA THR A 291 -17.63 1.63 -33.80
C THR A 291 -18.03 2.42 -35.05
N TYR A 292 -19.33 2.67 -35.28
CA TYR A 292 -19.79 3.43 -36.44
C TYR A 292 -19.35 4.90 -36.40
N GLU A 293 -19.32 5.54 -35.21
CA GLU A 293 -18.86 6.94 -35.08
C GLU A 293 -17.38 7.07 -35.40
N ARG A 294 -16.59 6.05 -35.04
CA ARG A 294 -15.18 5.98 -35.41
C ARG A 294 -15.01 5.87 -36.92
N VAL A 295 -15.81 5.04 -37.59
CA VAL A 295 -15.77 4.92 -39.06
C VAL A 295 -16.15 6.23 -39.74
N ILE A 296 -17.23 6.91 -39.28
CA ILE A 296 -17.63 8.21 -39.82
C ILE A 296 -16.51 9.24 -39.68
N ARG A 297 -15.87 9.33 -38.51
CA ARG A 297 -14.74 10.25 -38.29
C ARG A 297 -13.58 9.96 -39.23
N VAL A 298 -13.19 8.69 -39.35
CA VAL A 298 -12.14 8.21 -40.25
C VAL A 298 -12.48 8.59 -41.70
N THR A 299 -13.73 8.42 -42.13
CA THR A 299 -14.19 8.80 -43.47
C THR A 299 -14.14 10.31 -43.70
N ILE A 300 -14.57 11.13 -42.74
CA ILE A 300 -14.51 12.60 -42.86
C ILE A 300 -13.07 13.09 -42.96
N ILE A 301 -12.17 12.60 -42.10
CA ILE A 301 -10.75 12.95 -42.12
C ILE A 301 -10.11 12.49 -43.44
N PHE A 302 -10.44 11.29 -43.92
CA PHE A 302 -9.99 10.80 -45.22
C PHE A 302 -10.44 11.70 -46.36
N LEU A 303 -11.74 12.04 -46.43
CA LEU A 303 -12.29 12.90 -47.47
C LEU A 303 -11.60 14.27 -47.47
N MET A 304 -11.40 14.85 -46.30
CA MET A 304 -10.69 16.12 -46.16
C MET A 304 -9.24 16.03 -46.65
N LEU A 305 -8.49 14.99 -46.25
CA LEU A 305 -7.12 14.77 -46.73
C LEU A 305 -7.07 14.59 -48.25
N VAL A 306 -8.06 13.91 -48.84
CA VAL A 306 -8.20 13.79 -50.29
C VAL A 306 -8.44 15.16 -50.93
N VAL A 307 -9.35 15.98 -50.39
CA VAL A 307 -9.61 17.34 -50.90
C VAL A 307 -8.35 18.19 -50.84
N LEU A 308 -7.61 18.16 -49.73
CA LEU A 308 -6.35 18.90 -49.59
C LEU A 308 -5.28 18.39 -50.55
N ALA A 309 -5.18 17.07 -50.74
CA ALA A 309 -4.23 16.47 -51.68
C ALA A 309 -4.57 16.82 -53.13
N VAL A 310 -5.85 16.79 -53.51
CA VAL A 310 -6.33 17.19 -54.84
C VAL A 310 -6.10 18.67 -55.07
N LEU A 311 -6.36 19.54 -54.08
CA LEU A 311 -6.13 20.97 -54.19
C LEU A 311 -4.65 21.31 -54.41
N ASN A 312 -3.77 20.75 -53.56
CA ASN A 312 -2.31 20.94 -53.69
C ASN A 312 -1.78 20.31 -54.99
N GLY A 313 -2.27 19.12 -55.35
CA GLY A 313 -1.89 18.40 -56.56
C GLY A 313 -2.35 19.12 -57.84
N TYR A 314 -3.59 19.60 -57.88
CA TYR A 314 -4.13 20.36 -59.01
C TYR A 314 -3.31 21.63 -59.26
N HIS A 315 -2.97 22.35 -58.19
CA HIS A 315 -2.15 23.56 -58.31
C HIS A 315 -0.72 23.23 -58.78
N LEU A 316 -0.14 22.11 -58.32
CA LEU A 316 1.16 21.62 -58.79
C LEU A 316 1.14 21.29 -60.28
N LEU A 317 0.10 20.60 -60.77
CA LEU A 317 -0.04 20.22 -62.17
C LEU A 317 -0.26 21.43 -63.10
N ARG A 318 -1.04 22.42 -62.64
CA ARG A 318 -1.39 23.60 -63.45
C ARG A 318 -0.23 24.58 -63.55
N ASN A 319 0.50 24.84 -62.46
CA ASN A 319 1.51 25.90 -62.42
C ASN A 319 2.93 25.39 -62.76
N LYS A 320 3.28 24.13 -62.42
CA LYS A 320 4.61 23.55 -62.70
C LYS A 320 4.52 22.09 -63.16
N LYS A 321 4.15 21.88 -64.43
CA LYS A 321 4.09 20.56 -65.11
C LYS A 321 5.37 19.73 -64.95
N ALA A 322 6.53 20.37 -64.76
CA ALA A 322 7.83 19.72 -64.56
C ALA A 322 8.00 19.03 -63.19
N VAL A 323 7.26 19.43 -62.16
CA VAL A 323 7.27 18.75 -60.84
C VAL A 323 6.26 17.61 -60.82
N ALA A 324 5.13 17.77 -61.50
CA ALA A 324 4.09 16.74 -61.60
C ALA A 324 4.46 15.53 -62.48
N ARG A 325 5.36 15.70 -63.46
CA ARG A 325 5.78 14.61 -64.36
C ARG A 325 6.82 13.65 -63.75
N THR A 326 7.52 14.06 -62.70
CA THR A 326 8.60 13.28 -62.11
C THR A 326 8.15 12.68 -60.78
N VAL A 327 7.91 11.37 -60.77
CA VAL A 327 7.48 10.59 -59.59
C VAL A 327 8.34 10.86 -58.36
N SER A 328 9.66 11.05 -58.55
CA SER A 328 10.61 11.37 -57.47
C SER A 328 10.30 12.69 -56.75
N ARG A 329 10.02 13.79 -57.47
CA ARG A 329 9.78 15.10 -56.85
C ARG A 329 8.46 15.15 -56.08
N LEU A 330 7.42 14.49 -56.61
CA LEU A 330 6.13 14.35 -55.94
C LEU A 330 6.23 13.50 -54.66
N SER A 331 7.03 12.42 -54.69
CA SER A 331 7.29 11.58 -53.51
C SER A 331 8.05 12.35 -52.40
N ILE A 332 9.03 13.18 -52.77
CA ILE A 332 9.78 14.02 -51.81
C ILE A 332 8.85 15.04 -51.16
N TYR A 333 8.05 15.76 -51.95
CA TYR A 333 7.10 16.76 -51.42
C TYR A 333 6.13 16.15 -50.40
N LEU A 334 5.59 14.97 -50.72
CA LEU A 334 4.62 14.30 -49.87
C LEU A 334 5.26 13.67 -48.62
N SER A 335 6.49 13.16 -48.75
CA SER A 335 7.29 12.68 -47.61
C SER A 335 7.62 13.81 -46.63
N VAL A 336 7.97 15.01 -47.13
CA VAL A 336 8.22 16.19 -46.28
C VAL A 336 6.95 16.56 -45.51
N ILE A 337 5.79 16.62 -46.16
CA ILE A 337 4.50 16.90 -45.48
C ILE A 337 4.22 15.89 -44.35
N ILE A 338 4.38 14.59 -44.63
CA ILE A 338 4.16 13.54 -43.62
C ILE A 338 5.15 13.71 -42.46
N LEU A 339 6.42 13.95 -42.78
CA LEU A 339 7.48 14.15 -41.78
C LEU A 339 7.18 15.38 -40.90
N THR A 340 6.73 16.48 -41.51
CA THR A 340 6.37 17.71 -40.78
C THR A 340 5.22 17.47 -39.81
N ILE A 341 4.17 16.77 -40.25
CA ILE A 341 3.02 16.45 -39.37
C ILE A 341 3.46 15.54 -38.22
N PHE A 342 4.29 14.53 -38.52
CA PHE A 342 4.82 13.62 -37.52
C PHE A 342 5.70 14.34 -36.49
N LEU A 343 6.62 15.19 -36.95
CA LEU A 343 7.48 16.01 -36.08
C LEU A 343 6.64 16.99 -35.27
N ALA A 344 5.72 17.72 -35.90
CA ALA A 344 4.86 18.67 -35.20
C ALA A 344 4.05 17.99 -34.10
N ARG A 345 3.58 16.77 -34.33
CA ARG A 345 2.89 15.96 -33.31
C ARG A 345 3.82 15.54 -32.16
N LEU A 346 5.02 15.08 -32.48
CA LEU A 346 6.01 14.67 -31.48
C LEU A 346 6.49 15.86 -30.62
N LEU A 347 6.64 17.03 -31.25
CA LEU A 347 7.03 18.30 -30.62
C LEU A 347 5.86 19.05 -29.95
N SER A 348 4.63 18.55 -30.08
CA SER A 348 3.43 19.07 -29.39
C SER A 348 3.38 18.64 -27.91
N TYR A 349 4.41 17.96 -27.39
CA TYR A 349 4.49 17.56 -25.99
C TYR A 349 4.61 18.78 -25.06
N ASP A 350 3.82 18.80 -23.98
CA ASP A 350 3.90 19.82 -22.94
C ASP A 350 5.23 19.69 -22.18
N PRO A 351 5.98 20.79 -21.91
CA PRO A 351 5.53 22.18 -21.87
C PRO A 351 5.91 23.04 -23.09
N TRP A 352 6.74 22.55 -24.02
CA TRP A 352 7.42 23.42 -25.00
C TRP A 352 6.55 23.84 -26.19
N ARG A 353 5.41 23.17 -26.43
CA ARG A 353 4.38 23.56 -27.43
C ARG A 353 4.98 23.95 -28.78
N ALA A 354 5.99 23.20 -29.23
CA ALA A 354 6.86 23.56 -30.34
C ALA A 354 6.31 23.13 -31.72
N GLU A 355 5.01 22.86 -31.81
CA GLU A 355 4.33 22.42 -33.05
C GLU A 355 4.45 23.42 -34.20
N VAL A 356 4.66 24.71 -33.87
CA VAL A 356 4.90 25.79 -34.84
C VAL A 356 6.23 25.64 -35.57
N LEU A 357 7.27 25.09 -34.93
CA LEU A 357 8.63 25.06 -35.49
C LEU A 357 8.72 24.20 -36.77
N PRO A 358 8.33 22.90 -36.77
CA PRO A 358 8.40 22.09 -37.99
C PRO A 358 7.54 22.66 -39.12
N LEU A 359 6.37 23.20 -38.78
CA LEU A 359 5.43 23.79 -39.73
C LEU A 359 6.06 25.01 -40.43
N VAL A 360 6.54 25.99 -39.67
CA VAL A 360 7.14 27.21 -40.23
C VAL A 360 8.39 26.88 -41.06
N VAL A 361 9.28 26.01 -40.56
CA VAL A 361 10.49 25.58 -41.30
C VAL A 361 10.12 24.95 -42.64
N THR A 362 9.13 24.05 -42.65
CA THR A 362 8.69 23.37 -43.87
C THR A 362 8.13 24.34 -44.90
N VAL A 363 7.27 25.26 -44.43
CA VAL A 363 6.65 26.27 -45.27
C VAL A 363 7.70 27.23 -45.86
N MET A 364 8.71 27.64 -45.07
CA MET A 364 9.82 28.47 -45.54
C MET A 364 10.66 27.75 -46.60
N VAL A 365 11.00 26.46 -46.39
CA VAL A 365 11.73 25.66 -47.38
C VAL A 365 10.95 25.56 -48.69
N PHE A 366 9.63 25.40 -48.64
CA PHE A 366 8.80 25.39 -49.85
C PHE A 366 8.71 26.74 -50.55
N ALA A 367 8.77 27.85 -49.82
CA ALA A 367 8.88 29.18 -50.42
C ALA A 367 10.19 29.34 -51.22
N ILE A 368 11.31 28.82 -50.69
CA ILE A 368 12.62 28.86 -51.34
C ILE A 368 12.69 27.94 -52.57
N VAL A 369 12.24 26.70 -52.43
CA VAL A 369 12.43 25.66 -53.46
C VAL A 369 11.43 25.77 -54.60
N TYR A 370 10.19 26.20 -54.31
CA TYR A 370 9.10 26.19 -55.29
C TYR A 370 8.63 27.59 -55.67
N ASP A 371 7.77 28.19 -54.86
CA ASP A 371 7.13 29.49 -55.09
C ASP A 371 6.34 29.90 -53.83
N GLN A 372 6.19 31.20 -53.62
CA GLN A 372 5.45 31.79 -52.50
C GLN A 372 3.99 31.33 -52.47
N MET A 373 3.34 31.29 -53.64
CA MET A 373 1.93 30.88 -53.74
C MET A 373 1.74 29.41 -53.36
N MET A 374 2.69 28.53 -53.72
CA MET A 374 2.68 27.12 -53.31
C MET A 374 2.90 27.00 -51.80
N ALA A 375 3.85 27.76 -51.24
CA ALA A 375 4.17 27.74 -49.82
C ALA A 375 2.98 28.15 -48.94
N ILE A 376 2.25 29.22 -49.31
CA ILE A 376 1.04 29.66 -48.59
C ILE A 376 -0.05 28.58 -48.64
N LEU A 377 -0.24 27.92 -49.78
CA LEU A 377 -1.23 26.86 -49.94
C LEU A 377 -0.86 25.62 -49.10
N THR A 378 0.43 25.31 -49.00
CA THR A 378 0.94 24.25 -48.09
C THR A 378 0.83 24.62 -46.62
N ALA A 379 1.02 25.90 -46.27
CA ALA A 379 0.82 26.37 -44.90
C ALA A 379 -0.64 26.20 -44.49
N LEU A 380 -1.57 26.51 -45.40
CA LEU A 380 -3.00 26.31 -45.20
C LEU A 380 -3.37 24.84 -45.00
N SER A 381 -2.85 23.96 -45.84
CA SER A 381 -3.13 22.53 -45.71
C SER A 381 -2.52 21.94 -44.43
N LEU A 382 -1.27 22.25 -44.11
CA LEU A 382 -0.59 21.76 -42.90
C LEU A 382 -1.24 22.30 -41.63
N SER A 383 -1.58 23.59 -41.57
CA SER A 383 -2.22 24.18 -40.38
C SER A 383 -3.60 23.59 -40.13
N LEU A 384 -4.38 23.32 -41.18
CA LEU A 384 -5.69 22.68 -41.05
C LEU A 384 -5.57 21.25 -40.55
N VAL A 385 -4.60 20.49 -41.09
CA VAL A 385 -4.35 19.11 -40.67
C VAL A 385 -3.87 19.05 -39.22
N LEU A 386 -2.96 19.93 -38.82
CA LEU A 386 -2.48 19.99 -37.44
C LEU A 386 -3.58 20.37 -36.46
N CYS A 387 -4.39 21.39 -36.78
CA CYS A 387 -5.50 21.81 -35.92
C CYS A 387 -6.49 20.66 -35.66
N LEU A 388 -6.80 19.88 -36.68
CA LEU A 388 -7.69 18.72 -36.55
C LEU A 388 -7.02 17.54 -35.84
N SER A 389 -5.71 17.34 -36.07
CA SER A 389 -4.96 16.27 -35.43
C SER A 389 -4.76 16.48 -33.95
N THR A 390 -4.58 17.73 -33.51
CA THR A 390 -4.37 18.07 -32.09
C THR A 390 -5.67 18.44 -31.38
N GLY A 391 -6.79 18.55 -32.11
CA GLY A 391 -8.07 19.03 -31.58
C GLY A 391 -8.01 20.48 -31.10
N ALA A 392 -7.09 21.27 -31.65
CA ALA A 392 -6.89 22.66 -31.25
C ALA A 392 -8.07 23.54 -31.69
N SER A 393 -8.24 24.67 -31.02
CA SER A 393 -9.30 25.63 -31.33
C SER A 393 -9.01 26.38 -32.64
N LEU A 394 -10.06 26.99 -33.21
CA LEU A 394 -9.93 27.85 -34.40
C LEU A 394 -8.88 28.96 -34.20
N GLY A 395 -8.74 29.48 -32.97
CA GLY A 395 -7.72 30.47 -32.64
C GLY A 395 -6.30 29.95 -32.89
N HIS A 396 -6.01 28.70 -32.54
CA HIS A 396 -4.71 28.09 -32.79
C HIS A 396 -4.40 27.94 -34.29
N PHE A 397 -5.41 27.57 -35.09
CA PHE A 397 -5.29 27.56 -36.55
C PHE A 397 -4.93 28.95 -37.10
N VAL A 398 -5.62 30.00 -36.64
CA VAL A 398 -5.32 31.38 -37.06
C VAL A 398 -3.88 31.75 -36.72
N VAL A 399 -3.40 31.41 -35.53
CA VAL A 399 -2.01 31.66 -35.12
C VAL A 399 -1.02 30.94 -36.05
N LEU A 400 -1.19 29.63 -36.29
CA LEU A 400 -0.31 28.86 -37.18
C LEU A 400 -0.28 29.45 -38.60
N MET A 401 -1.45 29.85 -39.11
CA MET A 401 -1.58 30.45 -40.43
C MET A 401 -0.94 31.84 -40.52
N SER A 402 -1.19 32.71 -39.56
CA SER A 402 -0.62 34.06 -39.53
C SER A 402 0.90 34.01 -39.43
N VAL A 403 1.45 33.18 -38.54
CA VAL A 403 2.91 33.04 -38.39
C VAL A 403 3.54 32.50 -39.69
N SER A 404 2.92 31.49 -40.31
CA SER A 404 3.40 30.93 -41.57
C SER A 404 3.32 31.93 -42.72
N ALA A 405 2.23 32.67 -42.83
CA ALA A 405 2.05 33.69 -43.87
C ALA A 405 3.12 34.78 -43.75
N VAL A 406 3.35 35.29 -42.52
CA VAL A 406 4.39 36.30 -42.25
C VAL A 406 5.78 35.78 -42.62
N ALA A 407 6.10 34.53 -42.22
CA ALA A 407 7.39 33.93 -42.54
C ALA A 407 7.63 33.83 -44.06
N VAL A 408 6.61 33.45 -44.81
CA VAL A 408 6.68 33.33 -46.28
C VAL A 408 6.79 34.69 -46.96
N THR A 409 5.99 35.68 -46.55
CA THR A 409 6.04 37.03 -47.13
C THR A 409 7.34 37.75 -46.81
N SER A 410 7.91 37.52 -45.62
CA SER A 410 9.19 38.13 -45.22
C SER A 410 10.35 37.67 -46.11
N LEU A 411 10.36 36.39 -46.52
CA LEU A 411 11.37 35.84 -47.42
C LEU A 411 11.39 36.50 -48.81
N ALA A 412 10.23 36.93 -49.30
CA ALA A 412 10.11 37.57 -50.61
C ALA A 412 10.83 38.93 -50.67
N ASN A 413 10.98 39.63 -49.53
CA ASN A 413 11.66 40.92 -49.46
C ASN A 413 13.19 40.81 -49.45
N VAL A 414 13.75 39.60 -49.33
CA VAL A 414 15.21 39.39 -49.21
C VAL A 414 15.82 38.92 -50.54
N SER A 415 15.01 38.48 -51.50
CA SER A 415 15.47 37.96 -52.79
C SER A 415 15.33 38.94 -53.97
N SER A 416 15.31 40.25 -53.72
CA SER A 416 15.38 41.28 -54.78
C SER A 416 16.79 41.80 -54.97
#